data_AF-A0A832UQK5-F1
#
_entry.id   AF-A0A832UQK5-F1
#
_cell.length_a   1.000
_cell.length_b   1.000
_cell.length_c   1.000
_cell.angle_alpha   90.00
_cell.angle_beta   90.00
_cell.angle_gamma   90.00
#
_symmetry.space_group_name_H-M   'P 1'
#
loop_
_entity.id
_entity.type
_entity.pdbx_description
1 polymer ?
#
loop_
_entity_poly.entity_id
_entity_poly.type
_entity_poly.pdbx_seq_one_letter_code
_entity_poly.pdbx_strand_id
1 'polypeptide(L)'
;MKFGVFLYQPEPVAGVDFNFYRIKPESGTVGKPNPEMYTNIACFGDNALAAKRPEWISVSKDGPAFRTNKRYNLRWDVLCMTNPEVREYNLKLIEECAKTTPGISISSQHFAEHGFCVCPRCVEHWRQSGLNWVEWRARTVTEFLKEVR
;
A
#
# COMPACT_ATOMS: atom_id res chain seq x y z
N MET A 1 15.30 -1.45 25.75
CA MET A 1 15.06 -1.33 24.29
C MET A 1 14.17 -2.50 23.90
N LYS A 2 13.13 -2.29 23.08
CA LYS A 2 12.33 -3.39 22.50
C LYS A 2 12.84 -3.71 21.09
N PHE A 3 12.85 -4.98 20.70
CA PHE A 3 13.40 -5.46 19.43
C PHE A 3 12.33 -6.23 18.64
N GLY A 4 12.12 -5.82 17.39
CA GLY A 4 11.16 -6.47 16.49
C GLY A 4 11.83 -7.06 15.26
N VAL A 5 11.28 -8.17 14.76
CA VAL A 5 11.72 -8.81 13.52
C VAL A 5 10.63 -8.80 12.49
N PHE A 6 11.03 -8.78 11.22
CA PHE A 6 10.15 -8.72 10.08
C PHE A 6 10.35 -9.96 9.21
N LEU A 7 9.30 -10.77 9.07
CA LEU A 7 9.37 -12.13 8.55
C LEU A 7 8.41 -12.30 7.38
N TYR A 8 8.78 -13.17 6.45
CA TYR A 8 7.96 -13.57 5.30
C TYR A 8 7.21 -14.89 5.54
N GLN A 9 7.45 -15.54 6.68
CA GLN A 9 6.75 -16.75 7.10
C GLN A 9 5.91 -16.45 8.34
N PRO A 10 4.74 -17.10 8.50
CA PRO A 10 3.87 -16.93 9.66
C PRO A 10 4.36 -17.75 10.86
N GLU A 11 5.65 -17.67 11.18
CA GLU A 11 6.29 -18.42 12.27
C GLU A 11 6.95 -17.43 13.24
N PRO A 12 6.50 -17.36 14.51
CA PRO A 12 7.12 -16.47 15.48
C PRO A 12 8.51 -16.97 15.88
N VAL A 13 9.45 -16.03 16.04
CA VAL A 13 10.80 -16.32 16.52
C VAL A 13 10.88 -16.01 18.02
N ALA A 14 11.57 -16.86 18.78
CA ALA A 14 11.80 -16.65 20.21
C ALA A 14 12.87 -15.57 20.45
N GLY A 15 12.78 -14.88 21.61
CA GLY A 15 13.79 -13.90 22.03
C GLY A 15 13.64 -12.50 21.41
N VAL A 16 12.48 -12.17 20.84
CA VAL A 16 12.15 -10.85 20.26
C VAL A 16 10.85 -10.33 20.89
N ASP A 17 10.70 -9.01 20.99
CA ASP A 17 9.49 -8.37 21.55
C ASP A 17 8.34 -8.33 20.56
N PHE A 18 8.65 -8.21 19.26
CA PHE A 18 7.64 -8.09 18.20
C PHE A 18 7.98 -8.96 16.99
N ASN A 19 7.04 -9.82 16.60
CA ASN A 19 7.12 -10.58 15.36
C ASN A 19 6.17 -9.95 14.33
N PHE A 20 6.70 -9.35 13.26
CA PHE A 20 5.91 -8.83 12.15
C PHE A 20 5.91 -9.84 11.01
N TYR A 21 4.75 -10.37 10.66
CA TYR A 21 4.57 -11.22 9.48
C TYR A 21 4.07 -10.38 8.30
N ARG A 22 4.81 -10.40 7.19
CA ARG A 22 4.40 -9.78 5.93
C ARG A 22 3.35 -10.61 5.21
N ILE A 23 2.09 -10.50 5.63
CA ILE A 23 0.97 -11.20 5.01
C ILE A 23 0.79 -10.82 3.54
N LYS A 24 1.05 -9.55 3.21
CA LYS A 24 0.91 -8.99 1.86
C LYS A 24 2.17 -8.20 1.48
N PRO A 25 3.15 -8.81 0.77
CA PRO A 25 4.18 -8.09 0.04
C PRO A 25 3.66 -7.40 -1.22
N GLU A 26 4.48 -6.53 -1.81
CA GLU A 26 4.16 -5.84 -3.07
C GLU A 26 4.11 -6.78 -4.29
N SER A 27 4.56 -8.03 -4.15
CA SER A 27 4.31 -9.07 -5.16
C SER A 27 2.82 -9.40 -5.30
N GLY A 28 1.98 -9.03 -4.33
CA GLY A 28 0.53 -9.20 -4.38
C GLY A 28 0.02 -10.55 -3.88
N THR A 29 0.88 -11.39 -3.31
CA THR A 29 0.44 -12.59 -2.58
C THR A 29 -0.18 -12.19 -1.25
N VAL A 30 -1.25 -12.86 -0.83
CA VAL A 30 -1.90 -12.64 0.47
C VAL A 30 -1.92 -13.96 1.24
N GLY A 31 -1.22 -13.99 2.38
CA GLY A 31 -1.17 -15.13 3.28
C GLY A 31 -2.38 -15.21 4.22
N LYS A 32 -2.32 -16.13 5.20
CA LYS A 32 -3.28 -16.20 6.30
C LYS A 32 -2.73 -15.47 7.54
N PRO A 33 -3.53 -14.69 8.27
CA PRO A 33 -3.08 -14.05 9.50
C PRO A 33 -2.60 -15.07 10.54
N ASN A 34 -1.57 -14.71 11.32
CA ASN A 34 -1.15 -15.48 12.48
C ASN A 34 -1.52 -14.69 13.76
N PRO A 35 -2.36 -15.22 14.65
CA PRO A 35 -2.76 -14.54 15.89
C PRO A 35 -1.63 -14.19 16.86
N GLU A 36 -0.46 -14.82 16.74
CA GLU A 36 0.70 -14.58 17.60
C GLU A 36 1.67 -13.54 17.03
N MET A 37 1.39 -12.98 15.84
CA MET A 37 2.28 -12.06 15.12
C MET A 37 1.54 -10.80 14.66
N TYR A 38 2.19 -9.65 14.80
CA TYR A 38 1.75 -8.42 14.15
C TYR A 38 1.77 -8.62 12.64
N THR A 39 0.80 -8.03 11.94
CA THR A 39 0.67 -8.23 10.50
C THR A 39 1.15 -7.00 9.74
N ASN A 40 2.03 -7.20 8.76
CA ASN A 40 2.43 -6.16 7.81
C ASN A 40 1.73 -6.29 6.46
N ILE A 41 1.14 -5.20 5.98
CA ILE A 41 0.41 -5.13 4.71
C ILE A 41 1.01 -4.03 3.83
N ALA A 42 1.45 -4.39 2.61
CA ALA A 42 1.78 -3.43 1.58
C ALA A 42 0.51 -2.96 0.86
N CYS A 43 0.12 -1.69 1.00
CA CYS A 43 -1.19 -1.23 0.53
C CYS A 43 -1.24 -0.98 -1.00
N PHE A 44 -0.40 -0.08 -1.52
CA PHE A 44 -0.53 0.38 -2.92
C PHE A 44 0.51 -0.21 -3.87
N GLY A 45 1.53 -0.92 -3.37
CA GLY A 45 2.36 -1.79 -4.20
C GLY A 45 1.70 -3.16 -4.34
N ASP A 46 1.35 -3.57 -5.56
CA ASP A 46 0.73 -4.87 -5.81
C ASP A 46 0.86 -5.33 -7.27
N ASN A 47 1.85 -6.19 -7.54
CA ASN A 47 2.10 -6.72 -8.88
C ASN A 47 0.95 -7.63 -9.37
N ALA A 48 0.36 -8.43 -8.48
CA ALA A 48 -0.65 -9.41 -8.85
C ALA A 48 -1.97 -8.71 -9.21
N LEU A 49 -2.37 -7.71 -8.43
CA LEU A 49 -3.54 -6.88 -8.75
C LEU A 49 -3.27 -5.99 -9.95
N ALA A 50 -2.09 -5.38 -10.10
CA ALA A 50 -1.79 -4.58 -11.27
C ALA A 50 -1.90 -5.40 -12.58
N ALA A 51 -1.51 -6.68 -12.55
CA ALA A 51 -1.67 -7.59 -13.69
C ALA A 51 -3.14 -7.96 -13.97
N LYS A 52 -3.96 -8.14 -12.92
CA LYS A 52 -5.39 -8.52 -13.03
C LYS A 52 -6.32 -7.34 -13.30
N ARG A 53 -5.96 -6.16 -12.82
CA ARG A 53 -6.72 -4.91 -12.79
C ARG A 53 -5.83 -3.76 -13.26
N PRO A 54 -5.35 -3.76 -14.52
CA PRO A 54 -4.47 -2.69 -15.02
C PRO A 54 -5.10 -1.30 -14.91
N GLU A 55 -6.42 -1.19 -14.91
CA GLU A 55 -7.18 0.05 -14.70
C GLU A 55 -7.02 0.65 -13.30
N TRP A 56 -6.49 -0.12 -12.33
CA TRP A 56 -6.21 0.36 -10.98
C TRP A 56 -4.84 1.03 -10.84
N ILE A 57 -3.97 0.92 -11.84
CA ILE A 57 -2.59 1.40 -11.74
C ILE A 57 -2.49 2.93 -11.73
N SER A 58 -1.47 3.44 -11.03
CA SER A 58 -1.10 4.85 -11.14
C SER A 58 -0.60 5.16 -12.56
N VAL A 59 -0.91 6.36 -13.08
CA VAL A 59 -0.47 6.78 -14.44
C VAL A 59 0.29 8.10 -14.40
N SER A 60 1.23 8.26 -15.33
CA SER A 60 2.01 9.47 -15.59
C SER A 60 1.88 9.86 -17.07
N LYS A 61 2.47 10.99 -17.46
CA LYS A 61 2.62 11.37 -18.88
C LYS A 61 3.42 10.35 -19.69
N ASP A 62 4.34 9.62 -19.05
CA ASP A 62 5.21 8.63 -19.67
C ASP A 62 4.68 7.20 -19.47
N GLY A 63 3.39 7.07 -19.17
CA GLY A 63 2.69 5.79 -19.07
C GLY A 63 2.41 5.30 -17.63
N PRO A 64 1.88 4.08 -17.50
CA PRO A 64 1.48 3.47 -16.23
C PRO A 64 2.66 3.11 -15.32
N ALA A 65 2.39 3.03 -14.01
CA ALA A 65 3.37 2.76 -12.95
C ALA A 65 3.68 1.26 -12.82
N PHE A 66 3.89 0.56 -13.93
CA PHE A 66 4.42 -0.80 -13.91
C PHE A 66 5.92 -0.76 -13.62
N ARG A 67 6.45 -1.78 -12.93
CA ARG A 67 7.89 -1.98 -12.74
C ARG A 67 8.67 -2.15 -14.06
N THR A 68 7.96 -2.45 -15.15
CA THR A 68 8.51 -2.53 -16.50
C THR A 68 8.64 -1.17 -17.19
N ASN A 69 8.09 -0.09 -16.60
CA ASN A 69 8.21 1.25 -17.13
C ASN A 69 9.63 1.81 -16.88
N LYS A 70 10.50 1.67 -17.87
CA LYS A 70 11.92 2.08 -17.81
C LYS A 70 12.15 3.60 -17.70
N ARG A 71 11.10 4.44 -17.81
CA ARG A 71 11.21 5.88 -17.58
C ARG A 71 11.31 6.24 -16.09
N TYR A 72 10.93 5.30 -15.22
CA TYR A 72 10.93 5.48 -13.77
C TYR A 72 11.64 4.32 -13.07
N ASN A 73 12.11 4.55 -11.84
CA ASN A 73 12.75 3.51 -11.03
C ASN A 73 11.74 2.83 -10.09
N LEU A 74 10.78 2.11 -10.67
CA LEU A 74 9.72 1.44 -9.92
C LEU A 74 10.14 -0.01 -9.61
N ARG A 75 10.29 -0.33 -8.32
CA ARG A 75 10.55 -1.71 -7.88
C ARG A 75 9.33 -2.63 -8.01
N TRP A 76 8.13 -2.03 -7.90
CA TRP A 76 6.85 -2.72 -7.87
C TRP A 76 5.84 -2.00 -8.76
N ASP A 77 4.76 -2.70 -9.11
CA ASP A 77 3.62 -2.07 -9.77
C ASP A 77 2.82 -1.29 -8.72
N VAL A 78 2.60 0.00 -8.95
CA VAL A 78 1.99 0.89 -7.94
C VAL A 78 0.58 1.30 -8.34
N LEU A 79 -0.40 0.85 -7.56
CA LEU A 79 -1.81 1.17 -7.70
C LEU A 79 -2.11 2.63 -7.33
N CYS A 80 -3.20 3.16 -7.85
CA CYS A 80 -3.60 4.54 -7.63
C CYS A 80 -4.21 4.75 -6.23
N MET A 81 -3.62 5.62 -5.41
CA MET A 81 -4.06 5.89 -4.02
C MET A 81 -5.47 6.45 -3.89
N THR A 82 -6.01 7.06 -4.94
CA THR A 82 -7.36 7.62 -4.96
C THR A 82 -8.38 6.69 -5.59
N ASN A 83 -7.96 5.52 -6.10
CA ASN A 83 -8.91 4.56 -6.65
C ASN A 83 -9.78 3.98 -5.53
N PRO A 84 -11.11 4.19 -5.54
CA PRO A 84 -11.98 3.74 -4.45
C PRO A 84 -11.93 2.21 -4.26
N GLU A 85 -11.87 1.43 -5.34
CA GLU A 85 -11.81 -0.04 -5.25
C GLU A 85 -10.48 -0.52 -4.65
N VAL A 86 -9.36 0.13 -5.00
CA VAL A 86 -8.04 -0.16 -4.39
C VAL A 86 -8.04 0.17 -2.90
N ARG A 87 -8.67 1.29 -2.52
CA ARG A 87 -8.78 1.70 -1.11
C ARG A 87 -9.64 0.71 -0.34
N GLU A 88 -10.82 0.38 -0.84
CA GLU A 88 -11.74 -0.59 -0.25
C GLU A 88 -11.07 -1.95 -0.05
N TYR A 89 -10.38 -2.46 -1.08
CA TYR A 89 -9.64 -3.71 -1.02
C TYR A 89 -8.62 -3.72 0.14
N ASN A 90 -7.82 -2.65 0.28
CA ASN A 90 -6.81 -2.57 1.32
C ASN A 90 -7.41 -2.39 2.71
N LEU A 91 -8.40 -1.52 2.87
CA LEU A 91 -9.07 -1.28 4.15
C LEU A 91 -9.76 -2.56 4.65
N LYS A 92 -10.43 -3.30 3.76
CA LYS A 92 -11.04 -4.58 4.10
C LYS A 92 -10.02 -5.62 4.57
N LEU A 93 -8.89 -5.75 3.86
CA LEU A 93 -7.82 -6.66 4.27
C LEU A 93 -7.23 -6.29 5.63
N ILE A 94 -7.03 -4.99 5.89
CA ILE A 94 -6.54 -4.50 7.17
C ILE A 94 -7.54 -4.81 8.28
N GLU A 95 -8.82 -4.52 8.08
CA GLU A 95 -9.88 -4.79 9.05
C GLU A 95 -9.98 -6.30 9.38
N GLU A 96 -9.92 -7.16 8.36
CA GLU A 96 -9.93 -8.62 8.54
C GLU A 96 -8.72 -9.12 9.33
N CYS A 97 -7.51 -8.60 9.08
CA CYS A 97 -6.33 -8.98 9.84
C CYS A 97 -6.36 -8.43 11.27
N ALA A 98 -6.87 -7.21 11.48
CA ALA A 98 -6.94 -6.57 12.79
C ALA A 98 -7.87 -7.33 13.77
N LYS A 99 -8.88 -8.04 13.25
CA LYS A 99 -9.77 -8.89 14.06
C LYS A 99 -9.07 -10.07 14.74
N THR A 100 -7.92 -10.50 14.23
CA THR A 100 -7.28 -11.76 14.66
C THR A 100 -5.83 -11.62 15.10
N THR A 101 -5.17 -10.49 14.80
CA THR A 101 -3.74 -10.30 15.06
C THR A 101 -3.52 -9.27 16.17
N PRO A 102 -2.34 -9.26 16.84
CA PRO A 102 -2.05 -8.31 17.92
C PRO A 102 -1.95 -6.85 17.45
N GLY A 103 -1.86 -6.60 16.14
CA GLY A 103 -1.82 -5.27 15.56
C GLY A 103 -1.32 -5.28 14.12
N ILE A 104 -1.49 -4.13 13.46
CA ILE A 104 -1.17 -3.95 12.05
C ILE A 104 -0.02 -2.95 11.86
N SER A 105 0.88 -3.27 10.93
CA SER A 105 1.90 -2.39 10.37
C SER A 105 1.61 -2.20 8.88
N ILE A 106 1.68 -0.97 8.38
CA ILE A 106 1.42 -0.69 6.96
C ILE A 106 2.71 -0.27 6.26
N SER A 107 2.91 -0.82 5.06
CA SER A 107 3.97 -0.44 4.13
C SER A 107 3.41 -0.03 2.78
N SER A 108 4.24 0.63 1.96
CA SER A 108 3.88 1.03 0.59
C SER A 108 2.61 1.89 0.50
N GLN A 109 2.39 2.75 1.50
CA GLN A 109 1.35 3.78 1.59
C GLN A 109 1.76 5.07 0.87
N HIS A 110 2.15 4.97 -0.40
CA HIS A 110 2.62 6.13 -1.15
C HIS A 110 2.16 6.11 -2.61
N PHE A 111 2.22 7.27 -3.23
CA PHE A 111 2.16 7.41 -4.68
C PHE A 111 3.47 6.92 -5.31
N ALA A 112 3.42 6.36 -6.53
CA ALA A 112 4.56 5.71 -7.17
C ALA A 112 5.85 6.55 -7.21
N GLU A 113 5.80 7.70 -7.89
CA GLU A 113 6.94 8.61 -8.10
C GLU A 113 6.43 10.05 -8.24
N HIS A 114 7.33 11.04 -8.32
CA HIS A 114 6.95 12.46 -8.40
C HIS A 114 5.98 12.79 -9.56
N GLY A 115 6.11 12.11 -10.70
CA GLY A 115 5.24 12.27 -11.89
C GLY A 115 3.90 11.53 -11.84
N PHE A 116 3.62 10.81 -10.75
CA PHE A 116 2.39 10.03 -10.55
C PHE A 116 1.58 10.57 -9.35
N CYS A 117 0.28 10.35 -9.25
CA CYS A 117 -0.61 9.81 -10.27
C CYS A 117 -1.37 10.97 -10.90
N VAL A 118 -1.33 11.11 -12.22
CA VAL A 118 -2.03 12.18 -12.97
C VAL A 118 -3.26 11.67 -13.72
N CYS A 119 -3.88 10.58 -13.23
CA CYS A 119 -5.18 10.15 -13.78
C CYS A 119 -6.23 11.26 -13.60
N PRO A 120 -7.30 11.29 -14.41
CA PRO A 120 -8.33 12.32 -14.33
C PRO A 120 -8.90 12.50 -12.91
N ARG A 121 -9.11 11.42 -12.18
CA ARG A 121 -9.58 11.44 -10.78
C ARG A 121 -8.60 12.15 -9.83
N CYS A 122 -7.31 11.82 -9.90
CA CYS A 122 -6.30 12.47 -9.06
C CYS A 122 -6.19 13.96 -9.38
N VAL A 123 -6.19 14.31 -10.67
CA VAL A 123 -6.14 15.71 -11.11
C VAL A 123 -7.37 16.48 -10.64
N GLU A 124 -8.56 15.88 -10.72
CA GLU A 124 -9.79 16.50 -10.23
C GLU A 124 -9.77 16.71 -8.72
N HIS A 125 -9.45 15.67 -7.94
CA HIS A 125 -9.33 15.78 -6.48
C HIS A 125 -8.26 16.78 -6.04
N TRP A 126 -7.16 16.88 -6.79
CA TRP A 126 -6.14 17.88 -6.55
C TRP A 126 -6.67 19.30 -6.82
N ARG A 127 -7.32 19.54 -7.96
CA ARG A 127 -7.90 20.86 -8.28
C ARG A 127 -8.93 21.31 -7.26
N GLN A 128 -9.83 20.40 -6.86
CA GLN A 128 -10.84 20.65 -5.84
C GLN A 128 -10.23 20.94 -4.46
N SER A 129 -9.02 20.44 -4.19
CA SER A 129 -8.37 20.65 -2.90
C SER A 129 -7.87 22.07 -2.66
N GLY A 130 -7.57 22.82 -3.73
CA GLY A 130 -6.88 24.12 -3.65
C GLY A 130 -5.44 24.06 -3.13
N LEU A 131 -4.89 22.87 -2.87
CA LEU A 131 -3.52 22.69 -2.38
C LEU A 131 -2.52 22.62 -3.53
N ASN A 132 -1.24 22.85 -3.25
CA ASN A 132 -0.22 22.48 -4.21
C ASN A 132 -0.09 20.95 -4.34
N TRP A 133 0.58 20.48 -5.40
CA TRP A 133 0.65 19.05 -5.73
C TRP A 133 1.25 18.19 -4.60
N VAL A 134 2.29 18.68 -3.94
CA VAL A 134 2.99 17.94 -2.89
C VAL A 134 2.14 17.88 -1.61
N GLU A 135 1.56 19.00 -1.22
CA GLU A 135 0.65 19.08 -0.07
C GLU A 135 -0.58 18.20 -0.25
N TRP A 136 -1.17 18.21 -1.44
CA TRP A 136 -2.30 17.35 -1.76
C TRP A 136 -1.94 15.87 -1.62
N ARG A 137 -0.80 15.44 -2.19
CA ARG A 137 -0.35 14.05 -2.06
C ARG A 137 -0.08 13.65 -0.62
N ALA A 138 0.60 14.51 0.14
CA ALA A 138 0.85 14.27 1.56
C ALA A 138 -0.46 14.12 2.33
N ARG A 139 -1.43 15.02 2.08
CA ARG A 139 -2.77 14.94 2.67
C ARG A 139 -3.50 13.67 2.26
N THR A 140 -3.48 13.27 0.98
CA THR A 140 -4.13 12.03 0.53
C THR A 140 -3.55 10.79 1.22
N VAL A 141 -2.24 10.74 1.44
CA VAL A 141 -1.60 9.65 2.20
C VAL A 141 -2.07 9.65 3.65
N THR A 142 -2.04 10.80 4.32
CA THR A 142 -2.40 10.88 5.75
C THR A 142 -3.89 10.68 5.99
N GLU A 143 -4.77 11.10 5.08
CA GLU A 143 -6.21 10.81 5.15
C GLU A 143 -6.49 9.31 4.99
N PHE A 144 -5.79 8.62 4.08
CA PHE A 144 -5.87 7.15 4.02
C PHE A 144 -5.48 6.51 5.36
N LEU A 145 -4.39 6.97 5.99
CA LEU A 145 -3.97 6.45 7.29
C LEU A 145 -4.96 6.74 8.43
N LYS A 146 -5.77 7.80 8.34
CA LYS A 146 -6.84 8.08 9.31
C LYS A 146 -8.06 7.17 9.11
N GLU A 147 -8.26 6.66 7.90
CA GLU A 147 -9.33 5.70 7.59
C GLU A 147 -8.98 4.29 8.07
N VAL A 148 -7.69 3.97 8.20
CA VAL A 148 -7.23 2.75 8.84
C VAL A 148 -7.66 2.78 10.32
N ARG A 149 -8.56 1.86 10.69
CA ARG A 149 -9.11 1.71 12.03
C ARG A 149 -8.83 0.33 12.59
#